data_AF-A0A7M3LVR2-F1
#
_entry.id   AF-A0A7M3LVR2-F1
#
_cell.length_a   1.000
_cell.length_b   1.000
_cell.length_c   1.000
_cell.angle_alpha   90.00
_cell.angle_beta   90.00
_cell.angle_gamma   90.00
#
_symmetry.space_group_name_H-M   'P 1'
#
loop_
_entity.id
_entity.type
_entity.pdbx_description
1 polymer ?
#
loop_
_entity_poly.entity_id
_entity_poly.type
_entity_poly.pdbx_seq_one_letter_code
_entity_poly.pdbx_strand_id
1 'polypeptide(L)'
;MSDATVTATVAPSGAVRASEHPIHLAISGTYSTGKSTTTEALSVATGIPRTHALTSREILKDLVPGKQVQELSAVELLALGLRRLEERIHNEAMPGSFVSDGSVIHEWIYGEARMRVGINPGAGPLHKLLSELAGLPVKRFYRQYMQAYGQITKARAKRIYDAYVHLPVEFPMRPDGHRPVSERFRRMSDELLIQTLEEMEMPYHVVRGGVEERVDQIIRIFELPTVLPVGEAVTIAQRRVREAGEILEADARRHAAQRESSRLRRVRYALRY
;
A
#
# COMPACT_ATOMS: atom_id res chain seq x y z
N MET A 1 -68.49 -27.45 14.30
CA MET A 1 -67.96 -26.09 14.04
C MET A 1 -67.18 -25.69 15.29
N SER A 2 -65.88 -25.46 15.34
CA SER A 2 -64.83 -25.33 14.34
C SER A 2 -63.53 -25.77 15.03
N ASP A 3 -62.78 -26.65 14.39
CA ASP A 3 -61.44 -27.06 14.77
C ASP A 3 -60.46 -25.96 14.30
N ALA A 4 -59.64 -25.40 15.19
CA ALA A 4 -58.76 -24.28 14.87
C ALA A 4 -57.32 -24.79 14.67
N THR A 5 -57.02 -25.08 13.41
CA THR A 5 -55.68 -25.43 12.93
C THR A 5 -54.73 -24.24 13.13
N VAL A 6 -53.76 -24.41 14.04
CA VAL A 6 -52.63 -23.48 14.20
C VAL A 6 -51.59 -23.78 13.12
N THR A 7 -51.61 -23.00 12.05
CA THR A 7 -50.61 -23.06 10.97
C THR A 7 -49.34 -22.37 11.44
N ALA A 8 -48.33 -23.13 11.85
CA ALA A 8 -46.99 -22.62 12.10
C ALA A 8 -46.34 -22.21 10.77
N THR A 9 -46.13 -20.91 10.57
CA THR A 9 -45.38 -20.37 9.43
C THR A 9 -43.89 -20.66 9.64
N VAL A 10 -43.39 -21.66 8.92
CA VAL A 10 -41.94 -21.91 8.78
C VAL A 10 -41.35 -20.78 7.94
N ALA A 11 -40.51 -19.95 8.55
CA ALA A 11 -39.74 -18.93 7.83
C ALA A 11 -38.75 -19.61 6.86
N PRO A 12 -38.58 -19.11 5.63
CA PRO A 12 -37.69 -19.71 4.66
C PRO A 12 -36.24 -19.58 5.12
N SER A 13 -35.54 -20.71 5.06
CA SER A 13 -34.10 -20.82 5.22
C SER A 13 -33.39 -20.05 4.09
N GLY A 14 -32.35 -19.29 4.43
CA GLY A 14 -31.35 -18.82 3.47
C GLY A 14 -31.47 -17.37 3.03
N ALA A 15 -31.07 -16.44 3.90
CA ALA A 15 -30.55 -15.15 3.46
C ALA A 15 -29.37 -14.82 4.36
N VAL A 16 -28.16 -14.89 3.79
CA VAL A 16 -26.95 -14.35 4.42
C VAL A 16 -27.22 -12.87 4.63
N ARG A 17 -27.42 -12.44 5.88
CA ARG A 17 -27.46 -11.02 6.20
C ARG A 17 -26.07 -10.46 5.95
N ALA A 18 -25.89 -9.79 4.81
CA ALA A 18 -24.76 -8.88 4.64
C ALA A 18 -24.79 -7.89 5.82
N SER A 19 -23.63 -7.55 6.37
CA SER A 19 -23.53 -6.59 7.47
C SER A 19 -24.32 -5.33 7.12
N GLU A 20 -25.27 -4.93 7.99
CA GLU A 20 -26.11 -3.74 7.76
C GLU A 20 -25.28 -2.44 7.70
N HIS A 21 -24.01 -2.50 8.09
CA HIS A 21 -23.04 -1.42 7.96
C HIS A 21 -21.96 -1.75 6.92
N PRO A 22 -21.63 -0.79 6.02
CA PRO A 22 -20.45 -0.87 5.17
C PRO A 22 -19.19 -1.11 5.99
N ILE A 23 -18.30 -1.96 5.50
CA ILE A 23 -17.00 -2.25 6.12
C ILE A 23 -15.85 -1.74 5.25
N HIS A 24 -14.93 -1.02 5.85
CA HIS A 24 -13.75 -0.44 5.22
C HIS A 24 -12.49 -1.04 5.85
N LEU A 25 -11.87 -1.98 5.15
CA LEU A 25 -10.67 -2.67 5.62
C LEU A 25 -9.42 -2.16 4.93
N ALA A 26 -8.37 -1.86 5.69
CA ALA A 26 -7.05 -1.57 5.15
C ALA A 26 -6.12 -2.78 5.27
N ILE A 27 -5.66 -3.32 4.14
CA ILE A 27 -4.66 -4.40 4.14
C ILE A 27 -3.27 -3.79 4.11
N SER A 28 -2.55 -3.92 5.22
CA SER A 28 -1.25 -3.30 5.46
C SER A 28 -0.11 -4.31 5.43
N GLY A 29 1.11 -3.78 5.31
CA GLY A 29 2.33 -4.58 5.23
C GLY A 29 3.33 -3.97 4.26
N THR A 30 4.58 -4.40 4.35
CA THR A 30 5.67 -3.80 3.56
C THR A 30 5.77 -4.36 2.14
N TYR A 31 6.75 -3.91 1.35
CA TYR A 31 7.01 -4.48 0.03
C TYR A 31 7.32 -5.97 0.14
N SER A 32 6.72 -6.79 -0.72
CA SER A 32 7.06 -8.22 -0.75
C SER A 32 6.20 -9.11 0.14
N THR A 33 5.21 -8.56 0.84
CA THR A 33 4.37 -9.36 1.75
C THR A 33 3.15 -9.98 1.06
N GLY A 34 2.88 -9.68 -0.22
CA GLY A 34 1.76 -10.27 -0.98
C GLY A 34 0.44 -9.49 -0.90
N LYS A 35 0.43 -8.27 -0.33
CA LYS A 35 -0.77 -7.42 -0.19
C LYS A 35 -1.67 -7.39 -1.41
N SER A 36 -1.15 -6.97 -2.57
CA SER A 36 -1.98 -6.78 -3.77
C SER A 36 -2.68 -8.05 -4.21
N THR A 37 -2.02 -9.20 -4.11
CA THR A 37 -2.63 -10.50 -4.39
C THR A 37 -3.67 -10.88 -3.34
N THR A 38 -3.38 -10.67 -2.05
CA THR A 38 -4.36 -10.92 -0.97
C THR A 38 -5.58 -10.02 -1.07
N THR A 39 -5.42 -8.72 -1.34
CA THR A 39 -6.54 -7.77 -1.51
C THR A 39 -7.39 -8.10 -2.73
N GLU A 40 -6.76 -8.49 -3.84
CA GLU A 40 -7.47 -8.87 -5.06
C GLU A 40 -8.25 -10.17 -4.86
N ALA A 41 -7.63 -11.17 -4.22
CA ALA A 41 -8.28 -12.44 -3.90
C ALA A 41 -9.44 -12.24 -2.92
N LEU A 42 -9.27 -11.41 -1.89
CA LEU A 42 -10.33 -11.08 -0.95
C LEU A 42 -11.50 -10.39 -1.64
N SER A 43 -11.21 -9.44 -2.53
CA SER A 43 -12.24 -8.73 -3.31
C SER A 43 -13.03 -9.68 -4.21
N VAL A 44 -12.34 -10.59 -4.92
CA VAL A 44 -12.97 -11.60 -5.77
C VAL A 44 -13.79 -12.61 -4.93
N ALA A 45 -13.27 -13.06 -3.80
CA ALA A 45 -13.93 -14.04 -2.94
C ALA A 45 -15.20 -13.49 -2.28
N THR A 46 -15.20 -12.20 -1.91
CA THR A 46 -16.28 -11.57 -1.12
C THR A 46 -17.23 -10.70 -1.94
N GLY A 47 -16.81 -10.29 -3.14
CA GLY A 47 -17.51 -9.28 -3.93
C GLY A 47 -17.32 -7.85 -3.42
N ILE A 48 -16.60 -7.65 -2.31
CA ILE A 48 -16.30 -6.31 -1.78
C ILE A 48 -15.29 -5.64 -2.72
N PRO A 49 -15.57 -4.43 -3.23
CA PRO A 49 -14.65 -3.72 -4.12
C PRO A 49 -13.28 -3.48 -3.49
N ARG A 50 -12.23 -3.66 -4.30
CA ARG A 50 -10.86 -3.30 -3.93
C ARG A 50 -10.55 -1.88 -4.37
N THR A 51 -10.08 -1.05 -3.45
CA THR A 51 -9.43 0.23 -3.78
C THR A 51 -7.92 0.03 -3.84
N HIS A 52 -7.28 0.66 -4.82
CA HIS A 52 -5.83 0.66 -4.93
C HIS A 52 -5.35 2.07 -5.29
N ALA A 53 -4.18 2.44 -4.79
CA ALA A 53 -3.50 3.65 -5.25
C ALA A 53 -2.50 3.28 -6.34
N LEU A 54 -2.34 4.16 -7.32
CA LEU A 54 -1.29 4.06 -8.34
C LEU A 54 0.07 3.78 -7.70
N THR A 55 0.87 2.92 -8.30
CA THR A 55 2.25 2.66 -7.87
C THR A 55 3.08 3.94 -7.94
N SER A 56 4.14 4.05 -7.14
CA SER A 56 5.01 5.23 -7.18
C SER A 56 5.58 5.45 -8.58
N ARG A 57 5.78 4.38 -9.36
CA ARG A 57 6.27 4.48 -10.73
C ARG A 57 5.26 5.10 -11.68
N GLU A 58 3.98 4.73 -11.55
CA GLU A 58 2.90 5.32 -12.34
C GLU A 58 2.76 6.80 -12.05
N ILE A 59 2.74 7.19 -10.77
CA ILE A 59 2.65 8.61 -10.38
C ILE A 59 3.85 9.41 -10.89
N LEU A 60 5.05 8.82 -10.87
CA LEU A 60 6.26 9.50 -11.36
C LEU A 60 6.26 9.75 -12.86
N LYS A 61 5.46 9.02 -13.66
CA LYS A 61 5.35 9.29 -15.10
C LYS A 61 4.87 10.73 -15.35
N ASP A 62 3.93 11.20 -14.53
CA ASP A 62 3.34 12.54 -14.68
C ASP A 62 4.02 13.55 -13.76
N LEU A 63 4.33 13.16 -12.52
CA LEU A 63 4.84 14.07 -11.50
C LEU A 63 6.28 14.51 -11.76
N VAL A 64 7.17 13.57 -12.08
CA VAL A 64 8.60 13.85 -12.34
C VAL A 64 9.12 12.93 -13.45
N PRO A 65 8.76 13.21 -14.71
CA PRO A 65 9.08 12.34 -15.83
C PRO A 65 10.59 12.07 -15.92
N GLY A 66 10.97 10.80 -16.07
CA GLY A 66 12.36 10.42 -16.29
C GLY A 66 13.19 10.16 -15.03
N LYS A 67 12.64 10.32 -13.82
CA LYS A 67 13.30 9.90 -12.57
C LYS A 67 12.73 8.59 -12.04
N GLN A 68 13.54 7.86 -11.29
CA GLN A 68 13.13 6.71 -10.47
C GLN A 68 13.02 7.14 -9.00
N VAL A 69 12.35 6.34 -8.18
CA VAL A 69 12.11 6.64 -6.75
C VAL A 69 13.42 6.94 -5.99
N GLN A 70 14.50 6.22 -6.30
CA GLN A 70 15.81 6.42 -5.69
C GLN A 70 16.54 7.70 -6.15
N GLU A 71 16.10 8.32 -7.24
CA GLU A 71 16.67 9.55 -7.82
C GLU A 71 15.92 10.81 -7.36
N LEU A 72 14.85 10.66 -6.57
CA LEU A 72 14.03 11.77 -6.12
C LEU A 72 14.73 12.58 -5.02
N SER A 73 14.66 13.90 -5.15
CA SER A 73 14.97 14.83 -4.08
C SER A 73 13.94 14.71 -2.94
N ALA A 74 14.27 15.28 -1.78
CA ALA A 74 13.35 15.29 -0.65
C ALA A 74 12.02 16.00 -0.97
N VAL A 75 12.04 17.10 -1.74
CA VAL A 75 10.82 17.80 -2.18
C VAL A 75 9.98 16.94 -3.11
N GLU A 76 10.60 16.24 -4.06
CA GLU A 76 9.89 15.34 -4.98
C GLU A 76 9.30 14.11 -4.26
N LEU A 77 9.96 13.63 -3.20
CA LEU A 77 9.41 12.59 -2.32
C LEU A 77 8.18 13.10 -1.55
N LEU A 78 8.21 14.35 -1.07
CA LEU A 78 7.03 14.95 -0.44
C LEU A 78 5.87 15.09 -1.43
N ALA A 79 6.15 15.59 -2.64
CA ALA A 79 5.15 15.72 -3.70
C ALA A 79 4.54 14.36 -4.08
N LEU A 80 5.37 13.31 -4.17
CA LEU A 80 4.91 11.94 -4.40
C LEU A 80 3.98 11.46 -3.27
N GLY A 81 4.31 11.75 -2.02
CA GLY A 81 3.47 11.44 -0.86
C GLY A 81 2.11 12.12 -0.94
N LEU A 82 2.08 13.43 -1.22
CA LEU A 82 0.84 14.20 -1.37
C LEU A 82 -0.01 13.70 -2.53
N ARG A 83 0.58 13.42 -3.69
CA ARG A 83 -0.14 12.88 -4.86
C ARG A 83 -0.74 11.51 -4.56
N ARG A 84 -0.02 10.65 -3.82
CA ARG A 84 -0.56 9.36 -3.36
C ARG A 84 -1.72 9.52 -2.38
N LEU A 85 -1.64 10.49 -1.46
CA LEU A 85 -2.75 10.80 -0.55
C LEU A 85 -3.99 11.25 -1.34
N GLU A 86 -3.82 12.17 -2.29
CA GLU A 86 -4.91 12.67 -3.13
C GLU A 86 -5.60 11.54 -3.92
N GLU A 87 -4.82 10.66 -4.55
CA GLU A 87 -5.35 9.51 -5.29
C GLU A 87 -6.11 8.54 -4.38
N ARG A 88 -5.59 8.25 -3.17
CA ARG A 88 -6.31 7.44 -2.19
C ARG A 88 -7.60 8.10 -1.74
N ILE A 89 -7.60 9.42 -1.54
CA ILE A 89 -8.81 10.16 -1.16
C ILE A 89 -9.93 9.94 -2.18
N HIS A 90 -9.61 10.05 -3.47
CA HIS A 90 -10.58 9.82 -4.54
C HIS A 90 -11.04 8.36 -4.60
N ASN A 91 -10.11 7.40 -4.55
CA ASN A 91 -10.45 5.99 -4.69
C ASN A 91 -11.24 5.43 -3.50
N GLU A 92 -11.04 5.99 -2.30
CA GLU A 92 -11.75 5.59 -1.08
C GLU A 92 -13.02 6.43 -0.82
N ALA A 93 -13.38 7.36 -1.71
CA ALA A 93 -14.62 8.14 -1.62
C ALA A 93 -15.86 7.39 -2.16
N MET A 94 -15.74 6.08 -2.41
CA MET A 94 -16.82 5.27 -2.93
C MET A 94 -17.87 4.92 -1.85
N PRO A 95 -19.16 4.80 -2.22
CA PRO A 95 -20.19 4.35 -1.28
C PRO A 95 -20.07 2.84 -1.01
N GLY A 96 -20.43 2.43 0.21
CA GLY A 96 -20.46 1.02 0.59
C GLY A 96 -19.09 0.48 1.02
N SER A 97 -19.03 -0.84 1.23
CA SER A 97 -17.83 -1.51 1.74
C SER A 97 -16.68 -1.46 0.73
N PHE A 98 -15.43 -1.45 1.24
CA PHE A 98 -14.26 -1.61 0.39
C PHE A 98 -13.07 -2.25 1.12
N VAL A 99 -12.16 -2.81 0.34
CA VAL A 99 -10.84 -3.31 0.78
C VAL A 99 -9.74 -2.44 0.16
N SER A 100 -8.98 -1.72 0.98
CA SER A 100 -7.86 -0.89 0.54
C SER A 100 -6.56 -1.69 0.47
N ASP A 101 -5.87 -1.64 -0.68
CA ASP A 101 -4.50 -2.12 -0.83
C ASP A 101 -3.52 -1.07 -0.28
N GLY A 102 -3.11 -1.30 0.96
CA GLY A 102 -2.44 -0.32 1.80
C GLY A 102 -3.44 0.60 2.50
N SER A 103 -2.96 1.77 2.90
CA SER A 103 -3.75 2.78 3.60
C SER A 103 -3.08 4.13 3.48
N VAL A 104 -3.82 5.20 3.81
CA VAL A 104 -3.31 6.58 3.74
C VAL A 104 -2.08 6.88 4.63
N ILE A 105 -1.78 6.04 5.63
CA ILE A 105 -0.59 6.21 6.49
C ILE A 105 0.68 5.58 5.91
N HIS A 106 0.59 4.71 4.90
CA HIS A 106 1.75 3.95 4.41
C HIS A 106 2.84 4.86 3.83
N GLU A 107 2.43 5.89 3.10
CA GLU A 107 3.34 6.86 2.50
C GLU A 107 4.02 7.72 3.55
N TRP A 108 3.29 8.10 4.61
CA TRP A 108 3.86 8.79 5.76
C TRP A 108 4.86 7.90 6.50
N ILE A 109 4.52 6.63 6.76
CA ILE A 109 5.43 5.64 7.38
C ILE A 109 6.71 5.47 6.55
N TYR A 110 6.59 5.39 5.22
CA TYR A 110 7.74 5.31 4.33
C TYR A 110 8.65 6.54 4.48
N GLY A 111 8.07 7.75 4.50
CA GLY A 111 8.81 8.99 4.70
C GLY A 111 9.50 9.06 6.07
N GLU A 112 8.79 8.68 7.12
CA GLU A 112 9.30 8.67 8.49
C GLU A 112 10.43 7.65 8.68
N ALA A 113 10.27 6.46 8.11
CA ALA A 113 11.32 5.45 8.01
C ALA A 113 12.58 5.99 7.31
N ARG A 114 12.43 6.71 6.19
CA ARG A 114 13.56 7.34 5.47
C ARG A 114 14.28 8.38 6.32
N MET A 115 13.56 9.13 7.15
CA MET A 115 14.18 10.08 8.08
C MET A 115 14.97 9.39 9.19
N ARG A 116 14.50 8.23 9.70
CA ARG A 116 15.17 7.47 10.78
C ARG A 116 16.46 6.79 10.33
N VAL A 117 16.53 6.28 9.11
CA VAL A 117 17.73 5.57 8.59
C VAL A 117 18.82 6.56 8.13
N GLY A 118 18.48 7.82 7.94
CA GLY A 118 19.36 8.83 7.35
C GLY A 118 19.51 8.63 5.83
N ILE A 119 19.65 9.74 5.10
CA ILE A 119 19.66 9.76 3.63
C ILE A 119 20.91 9.07 3.03
N ASN A 120 21.98 8.83 3.81
CA ASN A 120 23.23 8.28 3.28
C ASN A 120 24.04 7.46 4.33
N PRO A 121 23.94 6.11 4.35
CA PRO A 121 24.64 5.28 5.34
C PRO A 121 26.17 5.23 5.16
N GLY A 122 26.70 5.55 3.97
CA GLY A 122 28.11 5.36 3.60
C GLY A 122 29.06 6.55 3.78
N ALA A 123 28.61 7.71 4.29
CA ALA A 123 29.49 8.88 4.45
C ALA A 123 30.40 8.77 5.69
N GLY A 124 31.65 9.25 5.59
CA GLY A 124 32.60 9.30 6.71
C GLY A 124 32.15 10.23 7.87
N PRO A 125 32.67 10.04 9.09
CA PRO A 125 32.17 10.70 10.30
C PRO A 125 32.16 12.24 10.23
N LEU A 126 33.20 12.82 9.62
CA LEU A 126 33.36 14.28 9.49
C LEU A 126 32.39 14.88 8.46
N HIS A 127 32.17 14.19 7.34
CA HIS A 127 31.20 14.61 6.34
C HIS A 127 29.76 14.47 6.85
N LYS A 128 29.48 13.45 7.68
CA LYS A 128 28.21 13.33 8.41
C LYS A 128 28.01 14.56 9.30
N LEU A 129 28.95 14.88 10.19
CA LEU A 129 28.83 16.01 11.13
C LEU A 129 28.61 17.36 10.43
N LEU A 130 29.38 17.66 9.36
CA LEU A 130 29.24 18.90 8.59
C LEU A 130 27.91 18.98 7.82
N SER A 131 27.47 17.87 7.22
CA SER A 131 26.16 17.79 6.54
C SER A 131 24.99 17.83 7.53
N GLU A 132 25.19 17.35 8.76
CA GLU A 132 24.20 17.44 9.82
C GLU A 132 23.99 18.86 10.30
N LEU A 133 25.08 19.64 10.50
CA LEU A 133 25.03 21.03 10.96
C LEU A 133 24.48 21.99 9.89
N ALA A 134 24.97 21.90 8.65
CA ALA A 134 24.50 22.74 7.54
C ALA A 134 23.03 22.45 7.15
N GLY A 135 22.55 21.24 7.42
CA GLY A 135 21.18 20.81 7.14
C GLY A 135 20.17 21.08 8.27
N LEU A 136 20.56 21.64 9.43
CA LEU A 136 19.68 21.74 10.60
C LEU A 136 18.34 22.47 10.37
N PRO A 137 18.29 23.64 9.71
CA PRO A 137 17.02 24.34 9.48
C PRO A 137 16.10 23.55 8.56
N VAL A 138 16.68 22.93 7.52
CA VAL A 138 15.98 22.11 6.53
C VAL A 138 15.46 20.81 7.17
N LYS A 139 16.28 20.15 8.01
CA LYS A 139 15.86 18.98 8.80
C LYS A 139 14.70 19.33 9.75
N ARG A 140 14.73 20.51 10.39
CA ARG A 140 13.64 20.98 11.26
C ARG A 140 12.35 21.16 10.47
N PHE A 141 12.41 21.79 9.29
CA PHE A 141 11.26 21.93 8.40
C PHE A 141 10.69 20.56 8.00
N TYR A 142 11.53 19.63 7.52
CA TYR A 142 11.06 18.30 7.14
C TYR A 142 10.43 17.54 8.31
N ARG A 143 10.98 17.65 9.52
CA ARG A 143 10.39 17.04 10.71
C ARG A 143 9.01 17.63 11.01
N GLN A 144 8.86 18.95 10.98
CA GLN A 144 7.58 19.63 11.20
C GLN A 144 6.56 19.27 10.12
N TYR A 145 6.99 19.23 8.86
CA TYR A 145 6.17 18.79 7.74
C TYR A 145 5.69 17.35 7.94
N MET A 146 6.60 16.42 8.27
CA MET A 146 6.26 15.01 8.46
C MET A 146 5.36 14.81 9.68
N GLN A 147 5.51 15.63 10.73
CA GLN A 147 4.58 15.64 11.85
C GLN A 147 3.17 16.07 11.41
N ALA A 148 3.05 17.17 10.66
CA ALA A 148 1.76 17.65 10.15
C ALA A 148 1.13 16.64 9.17
N TYR A 149 1.92 16.08 8.26
CA TYR A 149 1.48 15.06 7.31
C TYR A 149 1.00 13.79 8.03
N GLY A 150 1.72 13.38 9.09
CA GLY A 150 1.32 12.28 9.96
C GLY A 150 -0.01 12.56 10.65
N GLN A 151 -0.19 13.75 11.24
CA GLN A 151 -1.46 14.13 11.87
C GLN A 151 -2.64 14.02 10.90
N ILE A 152 -2.50 14.54 9.68
CA ILE A 152 -3.56 14.52 8.66
C ILE A 152 -3.89 13.08 8.24
N THR A 153 -2.88 12.28 7.91
CA THR A 153 -3.07 10.90 7.43
C THR A 153 -3.60 9.98 8.53
N LYS A 154 -3.07 10.08 9.76
CA LYS A 154 -3.57 9.35 10.94
C LYS A 154 -5.02 9.73 11.26
N ALA A 155 -5.36 11.01 11.26
CA ALA A 155 -6.73 11.47 11.51
C ALA A 155 -7.72 10.99 10.44
N ARG A 156 -7.29 10.95 9.16
CA ARG A 156 -8.12 10.37 8.10
C ARG A 156 -8.29 8.86 8.28
N ALA A 157 -7.21 8.13 8.56
CA ALA A 157 -7.26 6.69 8.78
C ALA A 157 -8.30 6.30 9.84
N LYS A 158 -8.30 7.00 10.99
CA LYS A 158 -9.29 6.81 12.06
C LYS A 158 -10.74 7.04 11.63
N ARG A 159 -10.98 7.93 10.66
CA ARG A 159 -12.33 8.25 10.20
C ARG A 159 -12.87 7.28 9.16
N ILE A 160 -11.97 6.62 8.42
CA ILE A 160 -12.34 5.90 7.21
C ILE A 160 -12.24 4.40 7.33
N TYR A 161 -11.26 3.87 8.06
CA TYR A 161 -11.09 2.42 8.20
C TYR A 161 -11.69 1.95 9.52
N ASP A 162 -12.43 0.85 9.46
CA ASP A 162 -12.94 0.18 10.66
C ASP A 162 -11.84 -0.65 11.32
N ALA A 163 -10.98 -1.28 10.50
CA ALA A 163 -9.88 -2.09 10.98
C ALA A 163 -8.76 -2.24 9.93
N TYR A 164 -7.62 -2.69 10.43
CA TYR A 164 -6.46 -3.08 9.63
C TYR A 164 -6.26 -4.59 9.63
N VAL A 165 -5.84 -5.12 8.50
CA VAL A 165 -5.26 -6.47 8.41
C VAL A 165 -3.78 -6.29 8.10
N HIS A 166 -2.92 -6.72 8.99
CA HIS A 166 -1.47 -6.60 8.82
C HIS A 166 -0.87 -7.90 8.32
N LEU A 167 -0.19 -7.82 7.17
CA LEU A 167 0.59 -8.91 6.58
C LEU A 167 2.07 -8.73 6.93
N PRO A 168 2.61 -9.51 7.89
CA PRO A 168 3.96 -9.32 8.38
C PRO A 168 5.02 -9.76 7.37
N VAL A 169 6.26 -9.40 7.64
CA VAL A 169 7.42 -9.85 6.84
C VAL A 169 7.72 -11.33 7.14
N GLU A 170 7.20 -12.24 6.32
CA GLU A 170 7.39 -13.70 6.49
C GLU A 170 8.43 -14.31 5.53
N PHE A 171 8.70 -13.62 4.42
CA PHE A 171 9.59 -14.12 3.36
C PHE A 171 10.70 -13.10 3.05
N PRO A 172 11.91 -13.57 2.67
CA PRO A 172 12.95 -12.68 2.14
C PRO A 172 12.43 -11.85 0.96
N MET A 173 12.92 -10.63 0.85
CA MET A 173 12.64 -9.77 -0.28
C MET A 173 13.19 -10.41 -1.55
N ARG A 174 12.41 -10.43 -2.62
CA ARG A 174 12.89 -10.97 -3.90
C ARG A 174 14.03 -10.08 -4.42
N PRO A 175 15.15 -10.66 -4.88
CA PRO A 175 16.27 -9.92 -5.46
C PRO A 175 15.97 -9.58 -6.93
N ASP A 176 14.97 -8.73 -7.17
CA ASP A 176 14.56 -8.31 -8.52
C ASP A 176 15.22 -7.00 -8.99
N GLY A 177 16.19 -6.48 -8.23
CA GLY A 177 17.04 -5.34 -8.62
C GLY A 177 16.34 -3.98 -8.75
N HIS A 178 15.02 -3.91 -8.59
CA HIS A 178 14.23 -2.70 -8.84
C HIS A 178 13.51 -2.16 -7.61
N ARG A 179 13.69 -2.79 -6.45
CA ARG A 179 13.12 -2.34 -5.18
C ARG A 179 14.00 -1.27 -4.54
N PRO A 180 13.44 -0.13 -4.13
CA PRO A 180 14.23 1.00 -3.65
C PRO A 180 14.66 0.89 -2.19
N VAL A 181 14.57 -0.29 -1.55
CA VAL A 181 14.72 -0.44 -0.09
C VAL A 181 15.48 -1.70 0.32
N SER A 182 16.24 -1.60 1.41
CA SER A 182 16.95 -2.74 2.01
C SER A 182 16.04 -3.58 2.93
N GLU A 183 16.47 -4.79 3.28
CA GLU A 183 15.80 -5.64 4.29
C GLU A 183 15.65 -4.94 5.64
N ARG A 184 16.71 -4.25 6.07
CA ARG A 184 16.68 -3.46 7.31
C ARG A 184 15.61 -2.36 7.24
N PHE A 185 15.54 -1.65 6.12
CA PHE A 185 14.52 -0.62 5.91
C PHE A 185 13.11 -1.23 5.92
N ARG A 186 12.95 -2.40 5.29
CA ARG A 186 11.67 -3.13 5.26
C ARG A 186 11.19 -3.46 6.67
N ARG A 187 12.01 -4.10 7.49
CA ARG A 187 11.65 -4.47 8.88
C ARG A 187 11.30 -3.26 9.73
N MET A 188 12.13 -2.22 9.69
CA MET A 188 11.87 -0.99 10.44
C MET A 188 10.57 -0.29 9.99
N SER A 189 10.23 -0.34 8.70
CA SER A 189 8.95 0.20 8.22
C SER A 189 7.74 -0.61 8.71
N ASP A 190 7.91 -1.93 8.83
CA ASP A 190 6.91 -2.86 9.37
C ASP A 190 6.65 -2.59 10.86
N GLU A 191 7.71 -2.45 11.64
CA GLU A 191 7.67 -2.09 13.06
C GLU A 191 7.00 -0.72 13.27
N LEU A 192 7.39 0.28 12.49
CA LEU A 192 6.81 1.61 12.56
C LEU A 192 5.33 1.63 12.19
N LEU A 193 4.91 0.78 11.24
CA LEU A 193 3.50 0.61 10.88
C LEU A 193 2.71 0.09 12.07
N ILE A 194 3.14 -1.00 12.70
CA ILE A 194 2.47 -1.57 13.89
C ILE A 194 2.42 -0.56 15.03
N GLN A 195 3.56 0.05 15.38
CA GLN A 195 3.63 1.09 16.41
C GLN A 195 2.62 2.21 16.12
N THR A 196 2.49 2.62 14.86
CA THR A 196 1.54 3.67 14.48
C THR A 196 0.08 3.23 14.66
N LEU A 197 -0.25 1.97 14.36
CA LEU A 197 -1.61 1.45 14.58
C LEU A 197 -1.94 1.41 16.08
N GLU A 198 -0.99 0.97 16.90
CA GLU A 198 -1.10 0.97 18.38
C GLU A 198 -1.25 2.38 18.94
N GLU A 199 -0.41 3.34 18.51
CA GLU A 199 -0.51 4.76 18.90
C GLU A 199 -1.86 5.39 18.53
N MET A 200 -2.45 4.94 17.43
CA MET A 200 -3.76 5.40 16.99
C MET A 200 -4.90 4.64 17.64
N GLU A 201 -4.63 3.58 18.40
CA GLU A 201 -5.64 2.66 18.95
C GLU A 201 -6.55 2.09 17.83
N MET A 202 -5.99 1.88 16.63
CA MET A 202 -6.74 1.28 15.54
C MET A 202 -6.89 -0.22 15.76
N PRO A 203 -8.09 -0.81 15.57
CA PRO A 203 -8.24 -2.25 15.52
C PRO A 203 -7.37 -2.83 14.39
N TYR A 204 -6.56 -3.85 14.70
CA TYR A 204 -5.80 -4.57 13.69
C TYR A 204 -5.65 -6.05 13.99
N HIS A 205 -5.58 -6.85 12.94
CA HIS A 205 -5.33 -8.28 13.03
C HIS A 205 -4.10 -8.65 12.20
N VAL A 206 -3.17 -9.38 12.80
CA VAL A 206 -2.01 -9.92 12.08
C VAL A 206 -2.40 -11.24 11.44
N VAL A 207 -2.28 -11.34 10.12
CA VAL A 207 -2.68 -12.53 9.36
C VAL A 207 -1.47 -13.08 8.61
N ARG A 208 -1.29 -14.40 8.69
CA ARG A 208 -0.06 -15.11 8.27
C ARG A 208 -0.35 -16.20 7.25
N GLY A 209 0.69 -16.69 6.58
CA GLY A 209 0.63 -17.85 5.71
C GLY A 209 0.51 -17.52 4.21
N GLY A 210 0.02 -18.47 3.43
CA GLY A 210 -0.25 -18.33 2.00
C GLY A 210 -1.40 -17.37 1.71
N VAL A 211 -1.59 -17.01 0.43
CA VAL A 211 -2.67 -16.08 0.04
C VAL A 211 -4.05 -16.65 0.41
N GLU A 212 -4.27 -17.94 0.15
CA GLU A 212 -5.51 -18.65 0.48
C GLU A 212 -5.78 -18.65 1.99
N GLU A 213 -4.82 -19.10 2.79
CA GLU A 213 -4.91 -19.10 4.26
C GLU A 213 -5.19 -17.71 4.83
N ARG A 214 -4.59 -16.67 4.24
CA ARG A 214 -4.81 -15.27 4.66
C ARG A 214 -6.22 -14.81 4.32
N VAL A 215 -6.71 -15.10 3.12
CA VAL A 215 -8.08 -14.72 2.74
C VAL A 215 -9.11 -15.44 3.63
N ASP A 216 -8.93 -16.73 3.89
CA ASP A 216 -9.79 -17.48 4.81
C ASP A 216 -9.77 -16.92 6.24
N GLN A 217 -8.59 -16.53 6.74
CA GLN A 217 -8.49 -15.88 8.05
C GLN A 217 -9.25 -14.53 8.07
N ILE A 218 -9.08 -13.69 7.05
CA ILE A 218 -9.75 -12.38 6.99
C ILE A 218 -11.27 -12.55 6.92
N ILE A 219 -11.77 -13.44 6.06
CA ILE A 219 -13.21 -13.73 5.94
C ILE A 219 -13.78 -14.18 7.30
N ARG A 220 -13.08 -15.05 8.03
CA ARG A 220 -13.52 -15.51 9.35
C ARG A 220 -13.48 -14.42 10.41
N ILE A 221 -12.43 -13.60 10.45
CA ILE A 221 -12.27 -12.54 11.47
C ILE A 221 -13.37 -11.49 11.36
N PHE A 222 -13.72 -11.11 10.13
CA PHE A 222 -14.69 -10.04 9.88
C PHE A 222 -16.05 -10.56 9.42
N GLU A 223 -16.28 -11.88 9.48
CA GLU A 223 -17.52 -12.56 9.09
C GLU A 223 -18.01 -12.11 7.70
N LEU A 224 -17.08 -11.98 6.74
CA LEU A 224 -17.37 -11.43 5.42
C LEU A 224 -18.20 -12.43 4.59
N PRO A 225 -19.08 -11.92 3.69
CA PRO A 225 -19.78 -12.80 2.75
C PRO A 225 -18.77 -13.46 1.81
N THR A 226 -18.99 -14.73 1.49
CA THR A 226 -18.21 -15.45 0.47
C THR A 226 -19.12 -15.73 -0.72
N VAL A 227 -18.81 -15.09 -1.86
CA VAL A 227 -19.55 -15.24 -3.11
C VAL A 227 -18.84 -16.16 -4.11
N LEU A 228 -17.54 -16.42 -3.90
CA LEU A 228 -16.74 -17.35 -4.68
C LEU A 228 -15.80 -18.16 -3.75
N PRO A 229 -15.59 -19.47 -3.98
CA PRO A 229 -14.60 -20.25 -3.24
C PRO A 229 -13.21 -19.62 -3.25
N VAL A 230 -12.52 -19.63 -2.12
CA VAL A 230 -11.26 -18.91 -1.93
C VAL A 230 -10.17 -19.39 -2.90
N GLY A 231 -10.01 -20.70 -3.10
CA GLY A 231 -9.03 -21.23 -4.05
C GLY A 231 -9.22 -20.73 -5.50
N GLU A 232 -10.47 -20.62 -5.95
CA GLU A 232 -10.81 -20.05 -7.27
C GLU A 232 -10.49 -18.55 -7.32
N ALA A 233 -10.89 -17.81 -6.27
CA ALA A 233 -10.61 -16.38 -6.15
C ALA A 233 -9.10 -16.08 -6.16
N VAL A 234 -8.30 -16.89 -5.47
CA VAL A 234 -6.83 -16.78 -5.45
C VAL A 234 -6.24 -17.02 -6.84
N THR A 235 -6.74 -18.00 -7.58
CA THR A 235 -6.28 -18.29 -8.95
C THR A 235 -6.54 -17.09 -9.87
N ILE A 236 -7.75 -16.52 -9.82
CA ILE A 236 -8.12 -15.33 -10.59
C ILE A 236 -7.24 -14.13 -10.21
N ALA A 237 -7.06 -13.89 -8.91
CA ALA A 237 -6.28 -12.78 -8.39
C ALA A 237 -4.80 -12.87 -8.80
N GLN A 238 -4.20 -14.05 -8.69
CA GLN A 238 -2.81 -14.26 -9.12
C GLN A 238 -2.63 -13.98 -10.61
N ARG A 239 -3.58 -14.38 -11.45
CA ARG A 239 -3.56 -14.08 -12.88
C ARG A 239 -3.62 -12.56 -13.12
N ARG A 240 -4.62 -11.87 -12.56
CA ARG A 240 -4.80 -10.42 -12.73
C ARG A 240 -3.62 -9.59 -12.24
N VAL A 241 -3.09 -9.93 -11.07
CA VAL A 241 -1.92 -9.21 -10.50
C VAL A 241 -0.67 -9.44 -11.33
N ARG A 242 -0.48 -10.65 -11.90
CA ARG A 242 0.63 -10.94 -12.80
C ARG A 242 0.52 -10.14 -14.10
N GLU A 243 -0.65 -10.15 -14.74
CA GLU A 243 -0.92 -9.38 -15.96
C GLU A 243 -0.66 -7.87 -15.73
N ALA A 244 -1.15 -7.31 -14.62
CA ALA A 244 -0.88 -5.93 -14.24
C ALA A 244 0.62 -5.66 -14.03
N GLY A 245 1.33 -6.58 -13.37
CA GLY A 245 2.78 -6.49 -13.17
C GLY A 245 3.57 -6.50 -14.49
N GLU A 246 3.21 -7.38 -15.42
CA GLU A 246 3.85 -7.49 -16.74
C GLU A 246 3.68 -6.21 -17.57
N ILE A 247 2.50 -5.58 -17.51
CA ILE A 247 2.25 -4.28 -18.16
C ILE A 247 3.16 -3.20 -17.58
N LEU A 248 3.27 -3.12 -16.24
CA LEU A 248 4.13 -2.16 -15.56
C LEU A 248 5.62 -2.37 -15.89
N GLU A 249 6.07 -3.62 -15.99
CA GLU A 249 7.45 -3.95 -16.36
C GLU A 249 7.75 -3.66 -17.84
N ALA A 250 6.80 -3.94 -18.74
CA ALA A 250 6.93 -3.60 -20.16
C ALA A 250 7.07 -2.09 -20.36
N ASP A 251 6.22 -1.30 -19.70
CA ASP A 251 6.31 0.16 -19.71
C ASP A 251 7.64 0.65 -19.14
N ALA A 252 8.12 0.07 -18.04
CA ALA A 252 9.41 0.42 -17.45
C ALA A 252 10.57 0.18 -18.42
N ARG A 253 10.59 -0.96 -19.12
CA ARG A 253 11.61 -1.29 -20.12
C ARG A 253 11.60 -0.30 -21.29
N ARG A 254 10.42 0.08 -21.79
CA ARG A 254 10.29 1.08 -22.87
C ARG A 254 10.86 2.43 -22.44
N HIS A 255 10.54 2.90 -21.23
CA HIS A 255 11.06 4.15 -20.71
C HIS A 255 12.58 4.13 -20.49
N ALA A 256 13.13 3.02 -19.99
CA ALA A 256 14.58 2.87 -19.83
C ALA A 256 15.31 2.96 -21.19
N ALA A 257 14.80 2.27 -22.22
CA ALA A 257 15.35 2.32 -23.57
C ALA A 257 15.26 3.73 -24.21
N GLN A 258 14.15 4.44 -24.00
CA GLN A 258 14.02 5.84 -24.45
C GLN A 258 15.03 6.77 -23.75
N ARG A 259 15.33 6.55 -22.47
CA ARG A 259 16.36 7.34 -21.75
C ARG A 259 17.75 7.07 -22.29
N GLU A 260 18.11 5.80 -22.49
CA GLU A 260 19.43 5.40 -23.01
C GLU A 260 19.68 6.01 -24.40
N SER A 261 18.71 5.89 -25.30
CA SER A 261 18.77 6.54 -26.62
C SER A 261 18.87 8.07 -26.54
N SER A 262 18.19 8.73 -25.59
CA SER A 262 18.30 10.17 -25.39
C SER A 262 19.67 10.61 -24.85
N ARG A 263 20.30 9.80 -23.99
CA ARG A 263 21.65 10.04 -23.45
C ARG A 263 22.70 9.84 -24.54
N LEU A 264 22.63 8.74 -25.29
CA LEU A 264 23.48 8.46 -26.44
C LEU A 264 23.38 9.58 -27.49
N ARG A 265 22.17 10.08 -27.76
CA ARG A 265 21.94 11.21 -28.67
C ARG A 265 22.58 12.51 -28.19
N ARG A 266 22.53 12.81 -26.89
CA ARG A 266 23.20 13.99 -26.29
C ARG A 266 24.72 13.88 -26.35
N VAL A 267 25.29 12.72 -26.00
CA VAL A 267 26.74 12.47 -26.08
C VAL A 267 27.22 12.58 -27.53
N ARG A 268 26.52 11.97 -28.48
CA ARG A 268 26.85 12.05 -29.90
C ARG A 268 26.72 13.47 -30.48
N TYR A 269 25.83 14.30 -29.94
CA TYR A 269 25.73 15.71 -30.32
C TYR A 269 26.86 16.55 -29.72
N ALA A 270 27.26 16.28 -28.47
CA ALA A 270 28.38 16.95 -27.80
C ALA A 270 29.75 16.61 -28.42
N LEU A 271 29.91 15.39 -28.98
CA LEU A 271 31.12 14.97 -29.72
C LEU A 271 31.15 15.46 -31.18
N ARG A 272 30.15 16.22 -31.62
CA ARG A 272 30.05 16.75 -33.00
C ARG A 272 30.60 18.18 -33.11
N TYR A 273 31.10 18.73 -32.00
CA TYR A 273 31.82 20.00 -31.86
C TYR A 273 33.11 19.73 -31.07
#